data_AF-A0A7T8KH92-F1
#
_entry.id   AF-A0A7T8KH92-F1
#
_cell.length_a   1.000
_cell.length_b   1.000
_cell.length_c   1.000
_cell.angle_alpha   90.00
_cell.angle_beta   90.00
_cell.angle_gamma   90.00
#
_symmetry.space_group_name_H-M   'P 1'
#
loop_
_entity.id
_entity.type
_entity.pdbx_description
1 polymer ?
#
loop_
_entity_poly.entity_id
_entity_poly.type
_entity_poly.pdbx_seq_one_letter_code
_entity_poly.pdbx_strand_id
1 'polypeptide(L)'
;MLIASYFMHYFTDWNTIGSSSNPCLDTFHGTSPFSENESSAIRDFLSPKGNTTVGFFTIHSYSQLIMSPYAYQKSKPVDVEDHLRVMSKGTQAIRRATEEAFAYGSISKVLTQVGGGSPDWAYDALGIKYAFAIEMRDKGNFGFLLPQDQIEPANRETWMALEAMLLEMAKEYI
;
A
#
# COMPACT_ATOMS: atom_id res chain seq x y z
N MET A 1 -0.74 6.76 -16.83
CA MET A 1 -1.05 5.64 -15.92
C MET A 1 -0.53 6.08 -14.55
N LEU A 2 -1.39 6.70 -13.74
CA LEU A 2 -1.04 7.50 -12.54
C LEU A 2 -0.59 6.68 -11.31
N ILE A 3 -0.27 5.39 -11.47
CA ILE A 3 0.02 4.49 -10.34
C ILE A 3 1.36 4.83 -9.66
N ALA A 4 2.29 5.55 -10.30
CA ALA A 4 3.67 5.63 -9.80
C ALA A 4 4.06 6.92 -9.07
N SER A 5 3.41 8.06 -9.31
CA SER A 5 3.95 9.36 -8.88
C SER A 5 4.03 9.55 -7.36
N TYR A 6 3.24 8.81 -6.57
CA TYR A 6 3.19 8.98 -5.12
C TYR A 6 4.06 7.98 -4.34
N PHE A 7 4.72 7.03 -5.01
CA PHE A 7 5.39 5.90 -4.37
C PHE A 7 6.90 5.86 -4.59
N MET A 8 7.52 6.88 -5.14
CA MET A 8 8.90 6.76 -5.61
C MET A 8 9.90 7.56 -4.75
N HIS A 9 9.39 8.27 -3.75
CA HIS A 9 10.16 9.25 -2.98
C HIS A 9 10.70 8.72 -1.65
N TYR A 10 10.36 7.51 -1.23
CA TYR A 10 10.82 6.96 0.05
C TYR A 10 12.21 6.33 -0.08
N PHE A 11 12.90 6.16 1.04
CA PHE A 11 14.30 5.76 1.08
C PHE A 11 14.59 4.34 0.57
N THR A 12 13.68 3.39 0.77
CA THR A 12 13.97 1.96 0.52
C THR A 12 14.11 1.67 -0.98
N ASP A 13 15.32 1.30 -1.40
CA ASP A 13 15.67 1.00 -2.79
C ASP A 13 15.30 2.13 -3.78
N TRP A 14 15.56 3.38 -3.36
CA TRP A 14 15.31 4.57 -4.17
C TRP A 14 16.18 4.61 -5.45
N ASN A 15 15.59 5.03 -6.57
CA ASN A 15 16.26 5.13 -7.89
C ASN A 15 16.92 3.82 -8.38
N THR A 16 16.23 2.69 -8.20
CA THR A 16 16.69 1.37 -8.68
C THR A 16 15.80 0.80 -9.78
N ILE A 17 14.52 0.52 -9.48
CA ILE A 17 13.59 -0.15 -10.37
C ILE A 17 12.20 0.50 -10.34
N GLY A 18 11.52 0.52 -11.49
CA GLY A 18 10.15 1.04 -11.60
C GLY A 18 10.01 2.55 -11.50
N SER A 19 11.12 3.29 -11.41
CA SER A 19 11.18 4.76 -11.31
C SER A 19 11.97 5.42 -12.44
N SER A 20 11.88 6.74 -12.54
CA SER A 20 12.68 7.53 -13.49
C SER A 20 13.38 8.72 -12.84
N SER A 21 14.56 9.05 -13.35
CA SER A 21 15.28 10.30 -13.03
C SER A 21 14.90 11.46 -13.95
N ASN A 22 14.02 11.23 -14.93
CA ASN A 22 13.51 12.27 -15.82
C ASN A 22 12.35 13.01 -15.13
N PRO A 23 12.48 14.30 -14.81
CA PRO A 23 11.44 15.08 -14.13
C PRO A 23 10.15 15.25 -14.95
N CYS A 24 10.18 14.94 -16.24
CA CYS A 24 9.01 15.02 -17.12
C CYS A 24 8.18 13.72 -17.16
N LEU A 25 8.59 12.65 -16.47
CA LEU A 25 7.84 11.40 -16.44
C LEU A 25 7.02 11.26 -15.16
N ASP A 26 5.83 10.66 -15.28
CA ASP A 26 4.94 10.38 -14.15
C ASP A 26 5.61 9.55 -13.03
N THR A 27 6.68 8.82 -13.34
CA THR A 27 7.43 7.97 -12.40
C THR A 27 8.68 8.66 -11.85
N PHE A 28 8.78 9.99 -11.97
CA PHE A 28 9.91 10.74 -11.43
C PHE A 28 10.03 10.52 -9.92
N HIS A 29 11.21 10.12 -9.44
CA HIS A 29 11.44 9.76 -8.04
C HIS A 29 11.94 10.91 -7.15
N GLY A 30 11.93 12.14 -7.66
CA GLY A 30 12.51 13.30 -6.98
C GLY A 30 14.04 13.34 -7.07
N THR A 31 14.64 14.36 -6.46
CA THR A 31 16.10 14.59 -6.50
C THR A 31 16.87 13.81 -5.44
N SER A 32 16.19 13.36 -4.40
CA SER A 32 16.72 12.54 -3.30
C SER A 32 15.57 11.84 -2.57
N PRO A 33 15.84 10.80 -1.75
CA PRO A 33 14.84 10.31 -0.80
C PRO A 33 14.24 11.44 0.03
N PHE A 34 12.91 11.41 0.17
CA PHE A 34 12.10 12.39 0.88
C PHE A 34 12.26 13.85 0.39
N SER A 35 12.61 14.05 -0.88
CA SER A 35 12.73 15.40 -1.47
C SER A 35 11.42 16.17 -1.49
N GLU A 36 10.28 15.48 -1.57
CA GLU A 36 8.95 16.10 -1.50
C GLU A 36 8.56 16.44 -0.05
N ASN A 37 8.05 17.64 0.17
CA ASN A 37 7.66 18.13 1.50
C ASN A 37 6.63 17.22 2.17
N GLU A 38 5.69 16.69 1.40
CA GLU A 38 4.63 15.78 1.85
C GLU A 38 5.22 14.48 2.38
N SER A 39 6.16 13.89 1.64
CA SER A 39 6.84 12.64 2.04
C SER A 39 7.75 12.86 3.26
N SER A 40 8.43 14.01 3.32
CA SER A 40 9.22 14.42 4.49
C SER A 40 8.34 14.61 5.74
N ALA A 41 7.16 15.20 5.61
CA ALA A 41 6.23 15.37 6.72
C ALA A 41 5.75 14.02 7.29
N ILE A 42 5.44 13.05 6.43
CA ILE A 42 5.08 11.68 6.85
C ILE A 42 6.25 11.00 7.55
N ARG A 43 7.46 11.11 7.00
CA ARG A 43 8.70 10.60 7.61
C ARG A 43 8.87 11.15 9.01
N ASP A 44 8.84 12.47 9.16
CA ASP A 44 9.13 13.14 10.44
C ASP A 44 8.06 12.81 11.49
N PHE A 45 6.80 12.66 11.08
CA PHE A 45 5.73 12.23 11.98
C PHE A 45 5.91 10.77 12.43
N LEU A 46 6.19 9.84 11.50
CA LEU A 46 6.10 8.42 11.77
C LEU A 46 7.41 7.81 12.29
N SER A 47 8.57 8.35 11.91
CA SER A 47 9.89 7.83 12.32
C SER A 47 10.05 7.65 13.83
N PRO A 48 9.71 8.63 14.71
CA PRO A 48 9.81 8.44 16.15
C PRO A 48 8.79 7.44 16.73
N LYS A 49 7.79 7.01 15.94
CA LYS A 49 6.70 6.13 16.36
C LYS A 49 6.81 4.71 15.80
N GLY A 50 7.85 4.40 15.02
CA GLY A 50 7.99 3.09 14.34
C GLY A 50 7.76 1.91 15.29
N ASN A 51 8.49 1.89 16.42
CA ASN A 51 8.40 0.82 17.43
C ASN A 51 7.05 0.72 18.17
N THR A 52 6.20 1.74 18.09
CA THR A 52 4.87 1.76 18.75
C THR A 52 3.72 1.65 17.75
N THR A 53 4.02 1.72 16.45
CA THR A 53 3.01 1.69 15.40
C THR A 53 2.77 0.24 15.00
N VAL A 54 1.55 -0.24 15.24
CA VAL A 54 1.17 -1.63 14.91
C VAL A 54 1.01 -1.83 13.41
N GLY A 55 0.44 -0.85 12.70
CA GLY A 55 0.24 -0.95 11.26
C GLY A 55 0.26 0.39 10.54
N PHE A 56 0.61 0.33 9.27
CA PHE A 56 0.65 1.41 8.31
C PHE A 56 -0.20 1.01 7.11
N PHE A 57 -1.12 1.88 6.69
CA PHE A 57 -1.98 1.65 5.53
C PHE A 57 -1.88 2.84 4.60
N THR A 58 -1.59 2.58 3.33
CA THR A 58 -1.65 3.58 2.25
C THR A 58 -2.76 3.18 1.27
N ILE A 59 -3.62 4.13 0.90
CA ILE A 59 -4.83 3.87 0.12
C ILE A 59 -4.73 4.56 -1.23
N HIS A 60 -5.00 3.79 -2.28
CA HIS A 60 -4.85 4.15 -3.68
C HIS A 60 -6.03 3.66 -4.50
N SER A 61 -6.06 4.05 -5.77
CA SER A 61 -6.89 3.44 -6.80
C SER A 61 -6.08 3.36 -8.09
N TYR A 62 -6.32 2.42 -8.98
CA TYR A 62 -7.34 1.36 -8.99
C TYR A 62 -6.64 0.02 -9.22
N SER A 63 -7.30 -1.09 -8.86
CA SER A 63 -7.01 -2.48 -9.31
C SER A 63 -7.72 -3.54 -8.47
N GLN A 64 -8.34 -3.15 -7.35
CA GLN A 64 -8.94 -4.07 -6.38
C GLN A 64 -7.92 -5.03 -5.77
N LEU A 65 -6.89 -4.48 -5.14
CA LEU A 65 -5.78 -5.22 -4.51
C LEU A 65 -5.61 -4.82 -3.04
N ILE A 66 -5.26 -5.77 -2.18
CA ILE A 66 -4.65 -5.51 -0.87
C ILE A 66 -3.25 -6.10 -0.90
N MET A 67 -2.23 -5.29 -0.64
CA MET A 67 -0.86 -5.65 -0.92
C MET A 67 0.05 -5.44 0.28
N SER A 68 1.03 -6.32 0.43
CA SER A 68 2.09 -6.25 1.44
C SER A 68 3.45 -5.97 0.80
N PRO A 69 4.49 -5.66 1.59
CA PRO A 69 5.86 -5.69 1.12
C PRO A 69 6.22 -7.10 0.59
N TYR A 70 7.20 -7.24 -0.30
CA TYR A 70 7.98 -6.15 -0.88
C TYR A 70 7.46 -5.70 -2.25
N ALA A 71 7.67 -4.43 -2.55
CA ALA A 71 7.56 -3.88 -3.90
C ALA A 71 8.91 -3.90 -4.63
N TYR A 72 10.01 -3.54 -3.97
CA TYR A 72 11.32 -3.42 -4.62
C TYR A 72 12.00 -4.77 -4.91
N GLN A 73 11.61 -5.84 -4.20
CA GLN A 73 12.19 -7.18 -4.34
C GLN A 73 11.13 -8.30 -4.38
N LYS A 74 11.53 -9.48 -4.88
CA LYS A 74 10.67 -10.67 -5.00
C LYS A 74 10.81 -11.67 -3.86
N SER A 75 11.80 -11.48 -2.99
CA SER A 75 11.90 -12.25 -1.74
C SER A 75 10.68 -11.99 -0.87
N LYS A 76 10.32 -12.99 -0.07
CA LYS A 76 9.25 -12.86 0.90
C LYS A 76 9.77 -12.18 2.16
N PRO A 77 9.01 -11.26 2.79
CA PRO A 77 9.33 -10.79 4.14
C PRO A 77 9.24 -11.93 5.15
N VAL A 78 9.86 -11.77 6.31
CA VAL A 78 9.80 -12.77 7.40
C VAL A 78 8.37 -12.98 7.90
N ASP A 79 7.56 -11.93 7.86
CA ASP A 79 6.16 -11.92 8.33
C ASP A 79 5.13 -12.29 7.24
N VAL A 80 5.55 -12.87 6.12
CA VAL A 80 4.68 -13.11 4.95
C VAL A 80 3.41 -13.91 5.28
N GLU A 81 3.48 -14.89 6.19
CA GLU A 81 2.32 -15.69 6.58
C GLU A 81 1.29 -14.86 7.37
N ASP A 82 1.76 -13.94 8.22
CA ASP A 82 0.89 -13.00 8.93
C ASP A 82 0.27 -11.98 7.99
N HIS A 83 1.05 -11.48 7.03
CA HIS A 83 0.54 -10.60 5.97
C HIS A 83 -0.60 -11.27 5.18
N LEU A 84 -0.38 -12.50 4.71
CA LEU A 84 -1.38 -13.24 3.95
C LEU A 84 -2.64 -13.52 4.78
N ARG A 85 -2.49 -13.87 6.06
CA ARG A 85 -3.61 -14.07 6.99
C ARG A 85 -4.45 -12.81 7.15
N VAL A 86 -3.82 -11.67 7.43
CA VAL A 86 -4.51 -10.37 7.64
C VAL A 86 -5.18 -9.90 6.35
N MET A 87 -4.48 -9.90 5.22
CA MET A 87 -5.05 -9.49 3.92
C MET A 87 -6.23 -10.39 3.49
N SER A 88 -6.17 -11.69 3.80
CA SER A 88 -7.28 -12.62 3.56
C SER A 88 -8.55 -12.22 4.33
N LYS A 89 -8.43 -11.69 5.56
CA LYS A 89 -9.58 -11.16 6.30
C LYS A 89 -10.18 -9.93 5.64
N GLY A 90 -9.32 -9.00 5.19
CA GLY A 90 -9.75 -7.80 4.48
C GLY A 90 -10.54 -8.13 3.21
N THR A 91 -9.99 -9.00 2.36
CA THR A 91 -10.66 -9.40 1.09
C THR A 91 -11.97 -10.17 1.32
N GLN A 92 -12.05 -11.00 2.36
CA GLN A 92 -13.30 -11.66 2.75
C GLN A 92 -14.37 -10.65 3.22
N ALA A 93 -13.96 -9.62 3.97
CA ALA A 93 -14.87 -8.57 4.44
C ALA A 93 -15.41 -7.72 3.28
N ILE A 94 -14.55 -7.35 2.32
CA ILE A 94 -14.97 -6.69 1.07
C ILE A 94 -16.03 -7.53 0.35
N ARG A 95 -15.74 -8.82 0.12
CA ARG A 95 -16.65 -9.72 -0.59
C ARG A 95 -18.02 -9.81 0.08
N ARG A 96 -18.08 -9.75 1.42
CA ARG A 96 -19.34 -9.74 2.18
C ARG A 96 -20.08 -8.41 2.11
N ALA A 97 -19.34 -7.30 2.01
CA ALA A 97 -19.93 -5.97 2.02
C ALA A 97 -20.63 -5.66 0.68
N THR A 98 -19.97 -5.96 -0.44
CA THR A 98 -20.35 -5.43 -1.76
C THR A 98 -20.22 -6.45 -2.89
N GLU A 99 -19.91 -7.71 -2.56
CA GLU A 99 -19.63 -8.78 -3.53
C GLU A 99 -18.39 -8.57 -4.40
N GLU A 100 -17.62 -7.50 -4.20
CA GLU A 100 -16.38 -7.29 -4.93
C GLU A 100 -15.32 -8.35 -4.59
N ALA A 101 -14.51 -8.68 -5.59
CA ALA A 101 -13.43 -9.64 -5.45
C ALA A 101 -12.09 -8.93 -5.58
N PHE A 102 -11.46 -8.66 -4.43
CA PHE A 102 -10.10 -8.13 -4.35
C PHE A 102 -9.10 -9.28 -4.29
N ALA A 103 -7.98 -9.14 -5.00
CA ALA A 103 -6.85 -10.05 -4.87
C ALA A 103 -5.87 -9.53 -3.81
N TYR A 104 -4.95 -10.38 -3.35
CA TYR A 104 -3.93 -9.97 -2.39
C TYR A 104 -2.59 -10.70 -2.56
N GLY A 105 -1.51 -10.07 -2.12
CA GLY A 105 -0.14 -10.60 -2.17
C GLY A 105 0.92 -9.51 -2.03
N SER A 106 2.19 -9.86 -2.19
CA SER A 106 3.25 -8.84 -2.19
C SER A 106 3.13 -7.93 -3.43
N ILE A 107 3.43 -6.64 -3.28
CA ILE A 107 3.31 -5.64 -4.37
C ILE A 107 4.07 -6.11 -5.63
N SER A 108 5.29 -6.62 -5.47
CA SER A 108 6.12 -7.12 -6.58
C SER A 108 5.53 -8.31 -7.33
N LYS A 109 4.60 -9.06 -6.71
CA LYS A 109 3.96 -10.23 -7.30
C LYS A 109 2.64 -9.90 -7.98
N VAL A 110 1.85 -8.99 -7.40
CA VAL A 110 0.45 -8.76 -7.83
C VAL A 110 0.25 -7.49 -8.63
N LEU A 111 1.19 -6.54 -8.59
CA LEU A 111 1.09 -5.28 -9.32
C LEU A 111 2.32 -5.04 -10.19
N THR A 112 3.44 -4.62 -9.59
CA THR A 112 4.70 -4.37 -10.29
C THR A 112 5.86 -4.26 -9.31
N GLN A 113 7.09 -4.45 -9.79
CA GLN A 113 8.28 -4.23 -8.99
C GLN A 113 8.68 -2.75 -9.05
N VAL A 114 8.83 -2.13 -7.89
CA VAL A 114 9.01 -0.69 -7.77
C VAL A 114 9.80 -0.34 -6.49
N GLY A 115 10.86 0.45 -6.63
CA GLY A 115 11.65 0.97 -5.50
C GLY A 115 11.08 2.27 -4.93
N GLY A 116 11.39 2.61 -3.68
CA GLY A 116 10.99 3.88 -3.06
C GLY A 116 9.57 3.95 -2.53
N GLY A 117 8.86 2.80 -2.43
CA GLY A 117 7.47 2.71 -1.96
C GLY A 117 7.32 2.94 -0.45
N SER A 118 6.23 3.61 -0.05
CA SER A 118 5.92 3.85 1.37
C SER A 118 5.71 2.59 2.22
N PRO A 119 5.09 1.49 1.72
CA PRO A 119 4.93 0.27 2.52
C PRO A 119 6.28 -0.40 2.82
N ASP A 120 7.18 -0.42 1.84
CA ASP A 120 8.52 -0.99 2.00
C ASP A 120 9.35 -0.16 2.99
N TRP A 121 9.25 1.18 2.93
CA TRP A 121 9.89 2.05 3.93
C TRP A 121 9.32 1.86 5.34
N ALA A 122 8.00 1.79 5.49
CA ALA A 122 7.38 1.55 6.79
C ALA A 122 7.79 0.19 7.37
N TYR A 123 7.89 -0.85 6.54
CA TYR A 123 8.29 -2.18 6.97
C TYR A 123 9.79 -2.26 7.31
N ASP A 124 10.68 -1.91 6.37
CA ASP A 124 12.12 -2.11 6.56
C ASP A 124 12.78 -1.06 7.45
N ALA A 125 12.45 0.22 7.26
CA ALA A 125 13.15 1.29 7.94
C ALA A 125 12.56 1.58 9.33
N LEU A 126 11.26 1.38 9.51
CA LEU A 126 10.57 1.67 10.76
C LEU A 126 10.18 0.42 11.56
N GLY A 127 10.31 -0.78 10.99
CA GLY A 127 9.95 -2.03 11.67
C GLY A 127 8.45 -2.22 11.87
N ILE A 128 7.60 -1.51 11.11
CA ILE A 128 6.15 -1.64 11.22
C ILE A 128 5.73 -2.92 10.51
N LYS A 129 5.49 -3.98 11.29
CA LYS A 129 5.17 -5.33 10.80
C LYS A 129 4.05 -5.34 9.75
N TYR A 130 2.96 -4.60 9.98
CA TYR A 130 1.80 -4.56 9.09
C TYR A 130 1.78 -3.29 8.24
N ALA A 131 2.53 -3.28 7.13
CA ALA A 131 2.59 -2.14 6.21
C ALA A 131 1.87 -2.46 4.89
N PHE A 132 0.59 -2.13 4.75
CA PHE A 132 -0.22 -2.51 3.60
C PHE A 132 -0.53 -1.36 2.64
N ALA A 133 -0.68 -1.68 1.36
CA ALA A 133 -1.25 -0.82 0.34
C ALA A 133 -2.60 -1.38 -0.14
N ILE A 134 -3.60 -0.53 -0.30
CA ILE A 134 -4.91 -0.90 -0.86
C ILE A 134 -5.09 -0.18 -2.18
N GLU A 135 -5.33 -0.92 -3.26
CA GLU A 135 -5.82 -0.39 -4.53
C GLU A 135 -7.34 -0.61 -4.58
N MET A 136 -8.11 0.47 -4.47
CA MET A 136 -9.56 0.46 -4.48
C MET A 136 -10.13 0.14 -5.88
N ARG A 137 -11.45 0.29 -6.03
CA ARG A 137 -12.14 0.14 -7.31
C ARG A 137 -11.59 1.07 -8.40
N ASP A 138 -11.76 0.71 -9.67
CA ASP A 138 -12.25 -0.56 -10.18
C ASP A 138 -11.09 -1.42 -10.74
N LYS A 139 -11.34 -2.25 -11.76
CA LYS A 139 -10.30 -3.02 -12.47
C LYS A 139 -9.90 -2.39 -13.80
N GLY A 140 -10.22 -1.11 -14.00
CA GLY A 140 -9.85 -0.34 -15.18
C GLY A 140 -10.99 -0.05 -16.18
N ASN A 141 -12.26 -0.34 -15.84
CA ASN A 141 -13.37 0.07 -16.71
C ASN A 141 -13.51 1.61 -16.69
N PHE A 142 -13.37 2.19 -15.50
CA PHE A 142 -13.35 3.62 -15.24
C PHE A 142 -11.98 4.09 -14.76
N GLY A 143 -11.22 3.23 -14.08
CA GLY A 143 -9.93 3.57 -13.50
C GLY A 143 -10.05 4.75 -12.53
N PHE A 144 -9.28 5.81 -12.76
CA PHE A 144 -9.31 7.03 -11.95
C PHE A 144 -10.60 7.86 -12.09
N LEU A 145 -11.41 7.61 -13.12
CA LEU A 145 -12.66 8.33 -13.39
C LEU A 145 -13.88 7.54 -12.90
N LEU A 146 -13.74 6.91 -11.74
CA LEU A 146 -14.80 6.11 -11.13
C LEU A 146 -16.07 6.97 -10.92
N PRO A 147 -17.26 6.51 -11.36
CA PRO A 147 -18.51 7.25 -11.23
C PRO A 147 -18.83 7.63 -9.78
N GLN A 148 -19.46 8.79 -9.60
CA GLN A 148 -19.77 9.34 -8.27
C GLN A 148 -20.68 8.41 -7.44
N ASP A 149 -21.57 7.65 -8.07
CA ASP A 149 -22.45 6.67 -7.41
C ASP A 149 -21.70 5.44 -6.88
N GLN A 150 -20.44 5.24 -7.26
CA GLN A 150 -19.57 4.20 -6.72
C GLN A 150 -18.78 4.63 -5.47
N ILE A 151 -18.83 5.92 -5.08
CA ILE A 151 -18.06 6.43 -3.93
C ILE A 151 -18.49 5.73 -2.63
N GLU A 152 -19.80 5.67 -2.35
CA GLU A 152 -20.29 5.06 -1.11
C GLU A 152 -20.00 3.54 -1.07
N PRO A 153 -20.29 2.76 -2.13
CA PRO A 153 -19.92 1.34 -2.17
C PRO A 153 -18.42 1.09 -1.96
N ALA A 154 -17.56 1.87 -2.63
CA ALA A 154 -16.10 1.73 -2.52
C ALA A 154 -15.59 2.07 -1.11
N ASN A 155 -16.16 3.10 -0.47
CA ASN A 155 -15.82 3.44 0.91
C ASN A 155 -16.31 2.38 1.90
N ARG A 156 -17.54 1.87 1.71
CA ARG A 156 -18.14 0.86 2.58
C ARG A 156 -17.33 -0.44 2.59
N GLU A 157 -16.93 -0.94 1.43
CA GLU A 157 -16.11 -2.16 1.37
C GLU A 157 -14.70 -1.95 1.92
N THR A 158 -14.08 -0.79 1.66
CA THR A 158 -12.74 -0.47 2.16
C THR A 158 -12.74 -0.34 3.68
N TRP A 159 -13.77 0.29 4.25
CA TRP A 159 -13.94 0.37 5.70
C TRP A 159 -14.09 -1.01 6.35
N MET A 160 -14.93 -1.89 5.77
CA MET A 160 -15.09 -3.26 6.25
C MET A 160 -13.78 -4.06 6.15
N ALA A 161 -12.96 -3.81 5.12
CA ALA A 161 -11.64 -4.41 4.98
C ALA A 161 -10.71 -3.97 6.12
N LEU A 162 -10.60 -2.65 6.33
CA LEU A 162 -9.74 -2.06 7.36
C LEU A 162 -10.12 -2.54 8.76
N GLU A 163 -11.42 -2.53 9.09
CA GLU A 163 -11.91 -3.04 10.37
C GLU A 163 -11.51 -4.51 10.58
N ALA A 164 -11.77 -5.37 9.60
CA ALA A 164 -11.44 -6.78 9.70
C ALA A 164 -9.92 -7.04 9.83
N MET A 165 -9.10 -6.27 9.11
CA MET A 165 -7.64 -6.35 9.18
C MET A 165 -7.12 -5.88 10.53
N LEU A 166 -7.60 -4.74 11.02
CA LEU A 166 -7.21 -4.18 12.32
C LEU A 166 -7.59 -5.11 13.47
N LEU A 167 -8.79 -5.70 13.45
CA LEU A 167 -9.22 -6.68 14.45
C LEU A 167 -8.37 -7.97 14.39
N GLU A 168 -7.95 -8.40 13.20
CA GLU A 168 -7.09 -9.56 13.05
C GLU A 168 -5.66 -9.30 13.56
N MET A 169 -5.13 -8.10 13.33
CA MET A 169 -3.82 -7.66 13.85
C MET A 169 -3.85 -7.51 15.37
N ALA A 170 -4.92 -6.93 15.92
CA ALA A 170 -5.05 -6.66 17.35
C ALA A 170 -4.96 -7.92 18.23
N LYS A 171 -5.29 -9.10 17.68
CA LYS A 171 -5.18 -10.40 18.38
C LYS A 171 -3.78 -10.73 18.88
N GLU A 172 -2.74 -10.12 18.32
CA GLU A 172 -1.35 -10.33 18.74
C GLU A 172 -0.92 -9.43 19.90
N TYR A 173 -1.78 -8.48 20.29
CA TYR A 173 -1.49 -7.44 21.28
C TYR A 173 -2.49 -7.42 22.44
N ILE A 174 -3.35 -8.44 22.54
CA ILE A 174 -4.36 -8.62 23.60
C ILE A 174 -4.13 -9.89 24.39
#